data_AF-M4VP62-F1
#
_entry.id   AF-M4VP62-F1
#
_cell.length_a   1.000
_cell.length_b   1.000
_cell.length_c   1.000
_cell.angle_alpha   90.00
_cell.angle_beta   90.00
_cell.angle_gamma   90.00
#
_symmetry.space_group_name_H-M   'P 1'
#
loop_
_entity.id
_entity.type
_entity.pdbx_description
1 polymer ?
#
loop_
_entity_poly.entity_id
_entity_poly.type
_entity_poly.pdbx_seq_one_letter_code
_entity_poly.pdbx_strand_id
1 'polypeptide(L)'
;MKLKVLQLVFLGLVFGTVGARAFPVDSTQGKADFSQVVKQLSDACGESNCQPPFSRRIVYRYGEGSKLKPELQQRLEQLAFDQAQVWADTILEGDYEAQGPTQLDQVAIFYEAGKEVGYLITYSERAWDVSDCVYDGISQDQLQNCLQGRIVESSYVSKTLQDVIVDEKNMSTFYPDIL
;
A
#
# COMPACT_ATOMS: atom_id res chain seq x y z
N MET A 1 21.28 -83.19 -7.65
CA MET A 1 21.80 -82.02 -8.41
C MET A 1 20.65 -81.45 -9.23
N LYS A 2 20.20 -80.19 -9.15
CA LYS A 2 20.69 -78.95 -8.52
C LYS A 2 19.47 -78.21 -7.95
N LEU A 3 19.57 -77.72 -6.71
CA LEU A 3 18.64 -76.77 -6.08
C LEU A 3 18.80 -75.40 -6.77
N LYS A 4 17.71 -74.74 -7.18
CA LYS A 4 17.73 -73.32 -7.58
C LYS A 4 17.15 -72.48 -6.45
N VAL A 5 18.01 -71.63 -5.92
CA VAL A 5 17.77 -70.73 -4.78
C VAL A 5 16.96 -69.52 -5.24
N LEU A 6 15.96 -69.21 -4.41
CA LEU A 6 15.04 -68.08 -4.47
C LEU A 6 15.78 -66.79 -4.05
N GLN A 7 15.84 -65.77 -4.89
CA GLN A 7 16.28 -64.43 -4.49
C GLN A 7 15.05 -63.52 -4.35
N LEU A 8 14.62 -63.29 -3.11
CA LEU A 8 13.75 -62.18 -2.74
C LEU A 8 14.59 -60.90 -2.71
N VAL A 9 14.23 -59.93 -3.54
CA VAL A 9 14.74 -58.56 -3.46
C VAL A 9 13.79 -57.77 -2.55
N PHE A 10 14.24 -57.47 -1.34
CA PHE A 10 13.59 -56.51 -0.44
C PHE A 10 13.94 -55.09 -0.90
N LEU A 11 12.98 -54.39 -1.50
CA LEU A 11 13.06 -52.96 -1.78
C LEU A 11 12.66 -52.21 -0.50
N GLY A 12 13.66 -51.69 0.24
CA GLY A 12 13.43 -50.86 1.42
C GLY A 12 12.95 -49.47 1.02
N LEU A 13 11.71 -49.13 1.39
CA LEU A 13 11.21 -47.76 1.38
C LEU A 13 11.75 -47.01 2.59
N VAL A 14 12.70 -46.10 2.37
CA VAL A 14 13.14 -45.12 3.37
C VAL A 14 12.17 -43.94 3.34
N PHE A 15 11.19 -43.93 4.22
CA PHE A 15 10.38 -42.75 4.51
C PHE A 15 11.22 -41.76 5.33
N GLY A 16 11.85 -40.81 4.65
CA GLY A 16 12.45 -39.65 5.31
C GLY A 16 11.35 -38.70 5.79
N THR A 17 11.07 -38.69 7.09
CA THR A 17 10.23 -37.67 7.72
C THR A 17 10.99 -36.35 7.75
N VAL A 18 10.75 -35.48 6.76
CA VAL A 18 11.20 -34.09 6.81
C VAL A 18 10.36 -33.38 7.86
N GLY A 19 10.90 -33.28 9.08
CA GLY A 19 10.30 -32.49 10.15
C GLY A 19 10.27 -31.02 9.76
N ALA A 20 9.09 -30.52 9.40
CA ALA A 20 8.86 -29.09 9.22
C ALA A 20 8.98 -28.40 10.59
N ARG A 21 10.08 -27.67 10.81
CA ARG A 21 10.19 -26.75 11.94
C ARG A 21 9.36 -25.52 11.63
N ALA A 22 8.20 -25.40 12.28
CA ALA A 22 7.49 -24.14 12.37
C ALA A 22 8.25 -23.24 13.36
N PHE A 23 8.98 -22.26 12.84
CA PHE A 23 9.56 -21.22 13.68
C PHE A 23 8.44 -20.23 14.06
N PRO A 24 8.21 -19.98 15.37
CA PRO A 24 7.28 -18.94 15.78
C PRO A 24 7.84 -17.59 15.37
N VAL A 25 7.05 -16.80 14.66
CA VAL A 25 7.36 -15.42 14.30
C VAL A 25 7.11 -14.55 15.52
N ASP A 26 8.16 -13.89 16.02
CA ASP A 26 8.12 -12.97 17.17
C ASP A 26 7.39 -11.67 16.76
N SER A 27 6.33 -11.34 17.49
CA SER A 27 5.43 -10.21 17.19
C SER A 27 5.99 -8.83 17.56
N THR A 28 7.16 -8.75 18.21
CA THR A 28 7.81 -7.47 18.52
C THR A 28 8.71 -6.95 17.38
N GLN A 29 8.96 -7.77 16.36
CA GLN A 29 9.70 -7.41 15.15
C GLN A 29 8.89 -6.61 14.12
N GLY A 30 7.56 -6.47 14.28
CA GLY A 30 6.66 -6.01 13.22
C GLY A 30 6.93 -4.61 12.63
N LYS A 31 7.23 -3.59 13.47
CA LYS A 31 7.42 -2.21 12.98
C LYS A 31 8.77 -1.95 12.32
N ALA A 32 9.85 -2.41 12.96
CA ALA A 32 11.20 -2.28 12.42
C ALA A 32 11.34 -3.10 11.11
N ASP A 33 10.67 -4.24 11.04
CA ASP A 33 10.60 -5.08 9.85
C ASP A 33 9.81 -4.40 8.73
N PHE A 34 8.62 -3.84 9.01
CA PHE A 34 7.80 -3.23 7.96
C PHE A 34 8.47 -2.02 7.30
N SER A 35 9.12 -1.14 8.06
CA SER A 35 9.87 0.00 7.48
C SER A 35 11.01 -0.46 6.57
N GLN A 36 11.74 -1.50 6.98
CA GLN A 36 12.80 -2.08 6.15
C GLN A 36 12.24 -2.69 4.85
N VAL A 37 11.13 -3.41 4.95
CA VAL A 37 10.45 -4.00 3.79
C VAL A 37 9.93 -2.92 2.84
N VAL A 38 9.30 -1.85 3.36
CA VAL A 38 8.82 -0.72 2.55
C VAL A 38 9.96 -0.06 1.80
N LYS A 39 11.12 0.14 2.45
CA LYS A 39 12.31 0.69 1.78
C LYS A 39 12.76 -0.18 0.61
N GLN A 40 12.91 -1.49 0.86
CA GLN A 40 13.32 -2.44 -0.19
C GLN A 40 12.30 -2.50 -1.33
N LEU A 41 11.01 -2.45 -0.98
CA LEU A 41 9.93 -2.49 -1.95
C LEU A 41 9.86 -1.21 -2.79
N SER A 42 10.00 -0.04 -2.18
CA SER A 42 10.07 1.24 -2.88
C SER A 42 11.26 1.26 -3.83
N ASP A 43 12.42 0.74 -3.43
CA ASP A 43 13.60 0.65 -4.31
C ASP A 43 13.42 -0.36 -5.46
N ALA A 44 12.72 -1.47 -5.21
CA ALA A 44 12.51 -2.52 -6.21
C ALA A 44 11.35 -2.26 -7.18
N CYS A 45 10.36 -1.45 -6.78
CA CYS A 45 9.17 -1.16 -7.56
C CYS A 45 9.20 0.26 -8.14
N GLY A 46 9.06 0.37 -9.46
CA GLY A 46 8.73 1.62 -10.14
C GLY A 46 7.22 1.82 -10.32
N GLU A 47 6.85 2.81 -11.14
CA GLU A 47 5.44 3.17 -11.39
C GLU A 47 4.59 2.07 -12.01
N SER A 48 5.18 1.13 -12.74
CA SER A 48 4.47 0.06 -13.47
C SER A 48 4.98 -1.35 -13.14
N ASN A 49 6.28 -1.51 -12.85
CA ASN A 49 6.94 -2.81 -12.71
C ASN A 49 7.70 -2.93 -11.39
N CYS A 50 7.77 -4.14 -10.84
CA CYS A 50 8.59 -4.49 -9.69
C CYS A 50 9.67 -5.51 -10.08
N GLN A 51 10.87 -5.34 -9.53
CA GLN A 51 11.93 -6.34 -9.67
C GLN A 51 11.72 -7.50 -8.67
N PRO A 52 11.99 -8.76 -9.08
CA PRO A 52 11.94 -9.90 -8.17
C PRO A 52 12.82 -9.69 -6.92
N PRO A 53 12.42 -10.18 -5.74
CA PRO A 53 11.27 -11.07 -5.50
C PRO A 53 9.94 -10.34 -5.30
N PHE A 54 9.90 -9.01 -5.49
CA PHE A 54 8.72 -8.21 -5.25
C PHE A 54 7.77 -8.22 -6.46
N SER A 55 6.48 -8.13 -6.16
CA SER A 55 5.44 -7.91 -7.16
C SER A 55 4.27 -7.14 -6.54
N ARG A 56 3.44 -6.55 -7.39
CA ARG A 56 2.26 -5.80 -6.95
C ARG A 56 1.07 -6.04 -7.86
N ARG A 57 -0.13 -5.91 -7.31
CA ARG A 57 -1.38 -6.05 -8.06
C ARG A 57 -2.43 -5.07 -7.58
N ILE A 58 -2.97 -4.28 -8.50
CA ILE A 58 -4.11 -3.39 -8.22
C ILE A 58 -5.35 -4.25 -7.97
N VAL A 59 -6.01 -4.00 -6.84
CA VAL A 59 -7.22 -4.73 -6.40
C VAL A 59 -8.42 -3.82 -6.22
N TYR A 60 -8.22 -2.52 -6.21
CA TYR A 60 -9.26 -1.52 -6.18
C TYR A 60 -8.78 -0.27 -6.91
N ARG A 61 -9.72 0.37 -7.62
CA ARG A 61 -9.56 1.68 -8.22
C ARG A 61 -10.91 2.39 -8.15
N TYR A 62 -10.95 3.64 -7.73
CA TYR A 62 -12.19 4.39 -7.63
C TYR A 62 -12.91 4.43 -8.99
N GLY A 63 -14.23 4.24 -8.97
CA GLY A 63 -15.05 4.12 -10.19
C GLY A 63 -14.95 2.77 -10.90
N GLU A 64 -14.02 1.90 -10.52
CA GLU A 64 -13.90 0.53 -11.00
C GLU A 64 -14.27 -0.45 -9.87
N GLY A 65 -15.05 -1.48 -10.17
CA GLY A 65 -15.55 -2.40 -9.13
C GLY A 65 -14.45 -2.94 -8.20
N SER A 66 -14.73 -2.96 -6.90
CA SER A 66 -13.77 -3.39 -5.87
C SER A 66 -13.61 -4.90 -5.84
N LYS A 67 -12.35 -5.37 -5.76
CA LYS A 67 -12.02 -6.78 -5.43
C LYS A 67 -11.67 -6.97 -3.96
N LEU A 68 -11.75 -5.91 -3.16
CA LEU A 68 -11.51 -5.96 -1.73
C LEU A 68 -12.76 -6.48 -1.00
N LYS A 69 -12.54 -7.07 0.17
CA LYS A 69 -13.65 -7.31 1.10
C LYS A 69 -14.17 -5.96 1.60
N PRO A 70 -15.49 -5.76 1.76
CA PRO A 70 -16.05 -4.48 2.19
C PRO A 70 -15.42 -3.95 3.49
N GLU A 71 -15.21 -4.82 4.49
CA GLU A 71 -14.58 -4.44 5.77
C GLU A 71 -13.15 -3.93 5.58
N LEU A 72 -12.36 -4.57 4.71
CA LEU A 72 -10.99 -4.14 4.43
C LEU A 72 -10.98 -2.82 3.70
N GLN A 73 -11.87 -2.65 2.71
CA GLN A 73 -12.00 -1.38 1.99
C GLN A 73 -12.33 -0.23 2.95
N GLN A 74 -13.33 -0.41 3.81
CA GLN A 74 -13.71 0.61 4.81
C GLN A 74 -12.55 0.97 5.75
N ARG A 75 -11.74 -0.03 6.15
CA ARG A 75 -10.55 0.23 6.97
C ARG A 75 -9.48 1.02 6.23
N LEU A 76 -9.26 0.73 4.94
CA LEU A 76 -8.28 1.46 4.12
C LEU A 76 -8.77 2.88 3.79
N GLU A 77 -10.08 3.07 3.60
CA GLU A 77 -10.69 4.40 3.45
C GLU A 77 -10.50 5.24 4.71
N GLN A 78 -10.67 4.65 5.90
CA GLN A 78 -10.40 5.34 7.16
C GLN A 78 -8.92 5.72 7.29
N LEU A 79 -8.00 4.81 6.94
CA LEU A 79 -6.57 5.12 6.97
C LEU A 79 -6.19 6.23 5.98
N ALA A 80 -6.78 6.23 4.78
CA ALA A 80 -6.60 7.32 3.82
C ALA A 80 -7.04 8.67 4.40
N PHE A 81 -8.24 8.71 5.03
CA PHE A 81 -8.73 9.90 5.72
C PHE A 81 -7.76 10.34 6.83
N ASP A 82 -7.33 9.43 7.69
CA ASP A 82 -6.43 9.74 8.81
C ASP A 82 -5.07 10.30 8.33
N GLN A 83 -4.53 9.79 7.22
CA GLN A 83 -3.28 10.31 6.65
C GLN A 83 -3.46 11.66 5.96
N ALA A 84 -4.58 11.88 5.25
CA ALA A 84 -4.85 13.16 4.59
C ALA A 84 -4.92 14.34 5.56
N GLN A 85 -5.30 14.10 6.82
CA GLN A 85 -5.29 15.14 7.86
C GLN A 85 -3.87 15.66 8.21
N VAL A 86 -2.81 14.95 7.81
CA VAL A 86 -1.41 15.35 8.05
C VAL A 86 -0.95 16.39 7.02
N TRP A 87 -1.63 16.51 5.87
CA TRP A 87 -1.22 17.40 4.77
C TRP A 87 -1.23 18.87 5.16
N ALA A 88 -2.21 19.27 5.98
CA ALA A 88 -2.39 20.65 6.44
C ALA A 88 -1.12 21.23 7.07
N ASP A 89 -0.34 20.38 7.75
CA ASP A 89 0.90 20.77 8.43
C ASP A 89 2.17 20.60 7.57
N THR A 90 2.12 19.85 6.46
CA THR A 90 3.34 19.33 5.80
C THR A 90 3.57 19.76 4.35
N ILE A 91 2.54 19.97 3.55
CA ILE A 91 2.70 20.38 2.13
C ILE A 91 2.33 21.83 1.93
N LEU A 92 1.39 22.31 2.75
CA LEU A 92 0.66 23.47 2.32
C LEU A 92 1.39 24.75 2.65
N GLU A 93 2.17 24.86 3.73
CA GLU A 93 2.77 26.13 4.19
C GLU A 93 1.80 27.35 4.17
N GLY A 94 0.49 27.12 3.99
CA GLY A 94 -0.55 28.12 3.71
C GLY A 94 -0.98 28.30 2.23
N ASP A 95 -0.28 27.74 1.26
CA ASP A 95 -0.47 27.92 -0.19
C ASP A 95 -1.60 27.09 -0.81
N TYR A 96 -2.19 26.13 -0.08
CA TYR A 96 -3.36 25.41 -0.56
C TYR A 96 -4.44 25.27 0.50
N GLU A 97 -5.67 25.20 0.02
CA GLU A 97 -6.86 24.91 0.81
C GLU A 97 -7.40 23.56 0.35
N ALA A 98 -7.37 22.54 1.20
CA ALA A 98 -7.96 21.22 0.93
C ALA A 98 -9.37 21.13 1.50
N GLN A 99 -10.35 20.68 0.72
CA GLN A 99 -11.72 20.48 1.21
C GLN A 99 -12.46 19.32 0.57
N GLY A 100 -13.45 18.85 1.32
CA GLY A 100 -14.35 17.79 0.90
C GLY A 100 -13.91 16.43 1.46
N PRO A 101 -14.52 15.34 0.98
CA PRO A 101 -14.19 14.02 1.45
C PRO A 101 -12.86 13.54 0.86
N THR A 102 -12.00 12.95 1.71
CA THR A 102 -10.88 12.13 1.26
C THR A 102 -11.40 10.96 0.41
N GLN A 103 -10.81 10.77 -0.75
CA GLN A 103 -11.12 9.69 -1.66
C GLN A 103 -9.99 8.67 -1.65
N LEU A 104 -10.31 7.40 -1.39
CA LEU A 104 -9.41 6.29 -1.69
C LEU A 104 -9.47 6.05 -3.20
N ASP A 105 -8.37 6.37 -3.91
CA ASP A 105 -8.30 6.31 -5.37
C ASP A 105 -7.86 4.95 -5.87
N GLN A 106 -6.88 4.33 -5.21
CA GLN A 106 -6.32 3.06 -5.63
C GLN A 106 -5.80 2.26 -4.45
N VAL A 107 -5.96 0.93 -4.52
CA VAL A 107 -5.27 -0.01 -3.64
C VAL A 107 -4.52 -1.04 -4.46
N ALA A 108 -3.22 -1.17 -4.20
CA ALA A 108 -2.40 -2.26 -4.69
C ALA A 108 -1.97 -3.16 -3.54
N ILE A 109 -2.03 -4.48 -3.73
CA ILE A 109 -1.42 -5.45 -2.81
C ILE A 109 0.03 -5.69 -3.22
N PHE A 110 0.92 -5.70 -2.25
CA PHE A 110 2.32 -6.06 -2.43
C PHE A 110 2.62 -7.47 -1.98
N TYR A 111 3.50 -8.12 -2.73
CA TYR A 111 3.97 -9.46 -2.45
C TYR A 111 5.49 -9.51 -2.47
N GLU A 112 6.07 -10.29 -1.58
CA GLU A 112 7.49 -10.69 -1.58
C GLU A 112 7.56 -12.20 -1.68
N ALA A 113 8.25 -12.71 -2.71
CA ALA A 113 8.35 -14.15 -2.98
C ALA A 113 6.97 -14.86 -2.98
N GLY A 114 5.94 -14.17 -3.49
CA GLY A 114 4.56 -14.66 -3.56
C GLY A 114 3.75 -14.55 -2.27
N LYS A 115 4.31 -14.04 -1.17
CA LYS A 115 3.59 -13.80 0.08
C LYS A 115 3.14 -12.37 0.19
N GLU A 116 1.88 -12.16 0.56
CA GLU A 116 1.33 -10.83 0.79
C GLU A 116 1.99 -10.15 1.99
N VAL A 117 2.52 -8.95 1.76
CA VAL A 117 3.24 -8.12 2.73
C VAL A 117 2.38 -6.98 3.26
N GLY A 118 1.58 -6.36 2.39
CA GLY A 118 0.79 -5.19 2.73
C GLY A 118 0.15 -4.53 1.50
N TYR A 119 -0.17 -3.25 1.64
CA TYR A 119 -0.90 -2.47 0.64
C TYR A 119 -0.17 -1.17 0.30
N LEU A 120 -0.28 -0.70 -0.94
CA LEU A 120 -0.17 0.72 -1.28
C LEU A 120 -1.58 1.26 -1.35
N ILE A 121 -1.87 2.32 -0.61
CA ILE A 121 -3.07 3.11 -0.83
C ILE A 121 -2.65 4.43 -1.47
N THR A 122 -3.35 4.81 -2.53
CA THR A 122 -3.28 6.15 -3.12
C THR A 122 -4.61 6.82 -2.83
N TYR A 123 -4.56 8.05 -2.33
CA TYR A 123 -5.74 8.80 -1.93
C TYR A 123 -5.55 10.27 -2.22
N SER A 124 -6.68 10.98 -2.31
CA SER A 124 -6.69 12.38 -2.68
C SER A 124 -7.83 13.16 -2.07
N GLU A 125 -7.64 14.47 -1.92
CA GLU A 125 -8.71 15.42 -1.65
C GLU A 125 -8.72 16.49 -2.72
N ARG A 126 -9.90 17.07 -2.94
CA ARG A 126 -10.02 18.30 -3.71
C ARG A 126 -9.29 19.40 -2.97
N ALA A 127 -8.55 20.21 -3.71
CA ALA A 127 -7.83 21.34 -3.17
C ALA A 127 -7.84 22.51 -4.15
N TRP A 128 -7.49 23.68 -3.63
CA TRP A 128 -7.25 24.90 -4.40
C TRP A 128 -5.87 25.42 -4.06
N ASP A 129 -5.11 25.79 -5.07
CA ASP A 129 -3.90 26.58 -4.93
C ASP A 129 -4.31 28.03 -4.68
N VAL A 130 -4.00 28.52 -3.49
CA VAL A 130 -4.35 29.86 -3.01
C VAL A 130 -3.18 30.84 -3.02
N SER A 131 -2.00 30.41 -3.51
CA SER A 131 -0.80 31.24 -3.57
C SER A 131 -0.98 32.48 -4.46
N ASP A 132 -1.73 32.34 -5.56
CA ASP A 132 -1.92 33.37 -6.59
C ASP A 132 -3.34 33.95 -6.65
N CYS A 133 -4.22 33.63 -5.69
CA CYS A 133 -5.59 34.17 -5.63
C CYS A 133 -5.87 34.96 -4.34
N VAL A 134 -6.95 35.74 -4.35
CA VAL A 134 -7.40 36.47 -3.15
C VAL A 134 -8.30 35.55 -2.31
N TYR A 135 -7.70 34.78 -1.41
CA TYR A 135 -8.40 33.96 -0.42
C TYR A 135 -8.06 34.42 1.01
N ASP A 136 -9.08 34.64 1.83
CA ASP A 136 -8.94 35.12 3.21
C ASP A 136 -8.90 33.99 4.27
N GLY A 137 -8.93 32.73 3.84
CA GLY A 137 -9.00 31.57 4.74
C GLY A 137 -10.40 31.27 5.28
N ILE A 138 -11.42 32.03 4.87
CA ILE A 138 -12.78 31.95 5.44
C ILE A 138 -13.84 31.80 4.34
N SER A 139 -13.74 32.61 3.29
CA SER A 139 -14.79 32.76 2.28
C SER A 139 -14.62 31.75 1.13
N GLN A 140 -15.47 30.72 1.14
CA GLN A 140 -15.49 29.69 0.10
C GLN A 140 -15.74 30.24 -1.32
N ASP A 141 -16.50 31.32 -1.44
CA ASP A 141 -16.80 31.93 -2.74
C ASP A 141 -15.54 32.48 -3.42
N GLN A 142 -14.51 32.84 -2.64
CA GLN A 142 -13.23 33.31 -3.18
C GLN A 142 -12.44 32.18 -3.88
N LEU A 143 -12.61 30.92 -3.45
CA LEU A 143 -11.95 29.76 -4.04
C LEU A 143 -12.32 29.54 -5.51
N GLN A 144 -13.45 30.08 -5.97
CA GLN A 144 -13.86 30.00 -7.37
C GLN A 144 -12.86 30.69 -8.33
N ASN A 145 -12.03 31.60 -7.81
CA ASN A 145 -11.00 32.29 -8.58
C ASN A 145 -9.60 31.65 -8.40
N CYS A 146 -9.48 30.63 -7.56
CA CYS A 146 -8.24 29.93 -7.27
C CYS A 146 -8.09 28.72 -8.19
N LEU A 147 -6.85 28.28 -8.43
CA LEU A 147 -6.60 27.14 -9.31
C LEU A 147 -7.07 25.87 -8.60
N GLN A 148 -8.09 25.24 -9.15
CA GLN A 148 -8.66 24.03 -8.59
C GLN A 148 -7.90 22.78 -9.04
N GLY A 149 -7.75 21.83 -8.12
CA GLY A 149 -7.14 20.54 -8.40
C GLY A 149 -7.38 19.53 -7.27
N ARG A 150 -6.43 18.61 -7.12
CA ARG A 150 -6.41 17.64 -6.03
C ARG A 150 -5.02 17.50 -5.44
N ILE A 151 -4.94 17.32 -4.13
CA ILE A 151 -3.72 16.82 -3.47
C ILE A 151 -3.81 15.31 -3.50
N VAL A 152 -2.76 14.65 -3.97
CA VAL A 152 -2.67 13.19 -4.06
C VAL A 152 -1.45 12.72 -3.30
N GLU A 153 -1.61 11.71 -2.45
CA GLU A 153 -0.53 11.05 -1.72
C GLU A 153 -0.66 9.53 -1.84
N SER A 154 0.45 8.83 -1.62
CA SER A 154 0.41 7.39 -1.37
C SER A 154 1.06 7.00 -0.04
N SER A 155 0.58 5.91 0.53
CA SER A 155 1.14 5.35 1.77
C SER A 155 1.15 3.83 1.73
N TYR A 156 2.22 3.26 2.27
CA TYR A 156 2.36 1.83 2.51
C TYR A 156 1.66 1.47 3.82
N VAL A 157 0.80 0.46 3.78
CA VAL A 157 0.04 -0.03 4.93
C VAL A 157 0.40 -1.49 5.19
N SER A 158 0.76 -1.82 6.43
CA SER A 158 1.09 -3.21 6.79
C SER A 158 -0.14 -4.11 6.64
N LYS A 159 0.08 -5.41 6.43
CA LYS A 159 -1.02 -6.38 6.29
C LYS A 159 -2.00 -6.39 7.47
N THR A 160 -1.53 -6.07 8.68
CA THR A 160 -2.34 -5.97 9.90
C THR A 160 -3.08 -4.65 10.03
N LEU A 161 -2.83 -3.69 9.12
CA LEU A 161 -3.38 -2.33 9.10
C LEU A 161 -2.96 -1.48 10.32
N GLN A 162 -1.86 -1.85 10.99
CA GLN A 162 -1.38 -1.19 12.20
C GLN A 162 -0.26 -0.18 11.93
N ASP A 163 0.44 -0.34 10.81
CA ASP A 163 1.58 0.48 10.43
C ASP A 163 1.29 1.16 9.10
N VAL A 164 1.50 2.47 9.07
CA VAL A 164 1.36 3.29 7.87
C VAL A 164 2.65 4.07 7.70
N ILE A 165 3.21 4.04 6.49
CA ILE A 165 4.44 4.74 6.13
C ILE A 165 4.16 5.50 4.83
N VAL A 166 4.33 6.82 4.83
CA VAL A 166 4.16 7.64 3.63
C VAL A 166 5.15 7.20 2.55
N ASP A 167 4.69 7.17 1.30
CA ASP A 167 5.56 6.86 0.17
C ASP A 167 6.41 8.09 -0.18
N GLU A 168 7.67 8.09 0.23
CA GLU A 168 8.61 9.20 -0.03
C GLU A 168 8.81 9.51 -1.53
N LYS A 169 8.48 8.57 -2.44
CA LYS A 169 8.56 8.81 -3.89
C LYS A 169 7.29 9.46 -4.45
N ASN A 170 6.18 9.31 -3.75
CA ASN A 170 4.87 9.85 -4.11
C ASN A 170 4.30 10.61 -2.90
N MET A 171 5.11 11.55 -2.40
CA MET A 171 4.67 12.49 -1.39
C MET A 171 3.50 13.29 -1.94
N SER A 172 2.65 13.74 -1.02
CA SER A 172 1.58 14.66 -1.32
C SER A 172 1.97 15.75 -2.32
N THR A 173 1.27 15.75 -3.44
CA THR A 173 1.52 16.65 -4.56
C THR A 173 0.19 17.20 -5.04
N PHE A 174 0.14 18.50 -5.32
CA PHE A 174 -1.00 19.13 -5.96
C PHE A 174 -0.98 18.89 -7.47
N TYR A 175 -2.10 18.41 -8.01
CA TYR A 175 -2.30 18.21 -9.43
C TYR A 175 -3.43 19.13 -9.91
N PRO A 176 -3.14 20.14 -10.75
CA PRO A 176 -4.17 20.93 -11.39
C PRO A 176 -4.99 20.05 -12.35
N ASP A 177 -6.26 20.39 -12.53
CA ASP A 177 -7.16 19.79 -13.54
C ASP A 177 -7.51 18.29 -13.35
N ILE A 178 -7.16 17.70 -12.22
CA ILE A 178 -7.74 16.41 -11.80
C ILE A 178 -8.94 16.71 -10.90
N LEU A 179 -10.15 16.38 -11.35
CA LEU A 179 -11.40 16.57 -10.57
C LEU A 179 -12.03 15.23 -10.18
#